data_AF-A0AAV2I606-F1
#
_entry.id   AF-A0AAV2I606-F1
#
_cell.length_a   1.000
_cell.length_b   1.000
_cell.length_c   1.000
_cell.angle_alpha   90.00
_cell.angle_beta   90.00
_cell.angle_gamma   90.00
#
_symmetry.space_group_name_H-M   'P 1'
#
loop_
_entity.id
_entity.type
_entity.pdbx_description
1 polymer ?
#
loop_
_entity_poly.entity_id
_entity_poly.type
_entity_poly.pdbx_seq_one_letter_code
_entity_poly.pdbx_strand_id
1 'polypeptide(L)' 'LHIVGYGAQWFKPTTVQELVQLLGQHRTENYRLVFGNTGFGVYQEFGPWNFDILIDIRGIKELYTIQV' A
#
# COMPACT_ATOMS: atom_id res chain seq x y z
N LEU A 1 -2.22 -8.41 7.85
CA LEU A 1 -3.34 -7.68 8.49
C LEU A 1 -4.13 -6.97 7.40
N HIS A 2 -5.47 -7.01 7.46
CA HIS A 2 -6.37 -6.32 6.55
C HIS A 2 -7.36 -5.50 7.38
N ILE A 3 -7.44 -4.20 7.11
CA ILE A 3 -8.32 -3.26 7.83
C ILE A 3 -9.29 -2.68 6.81
N VAL A 4 -10.58 -2.73 7.11
CA VAL A 4 -11.64 -2.20 6.25
C VAL A 4 -12.21 -0.94 6.89
N GLY A 5 -12.01 0.21 6.25
CA GLY A 5 -12.63 1.48 6.64
C GLY A 5 -13.85 1.79 5.78
N TYR A 6 -14.50 2.92 6.07
CA TYR A 6 -15.71 3.36 5.35
C TYR A 6 -15.48 3.66 3.86
N GLY A 7 -14.28 4.15 3.50
CA GLY A 7 -13.95 4.54 2.12
C GLY A 7 -12.67 3.96 1.54
N ALA A 8 -11.92 3.15 2.31
CA ALA A 8 -10.69 2.53 1.83
C ALA A 8 -10.38 1.24 2.60
N GLN A 9 -9.68 0.34 1.94
CA GLN A 9 -9.13 -0.88 2.53
C GLN A 9 -7.62 -0.77 2.67
N TRP A 10 -7.10 -1.25 3.79
CA TRP A 10 -5.68 -1.22 4.10
C TRP A 10 -5.12 -2.64 4.25
N PHE A 11 -4.20 -3.00 3.36
CA PHE A 11 -3.49 -4.27 3.37
C PHE A 11 -2.08 -4.11 3.93
N LYS A 12 -1.63 -5.06 4.73
CA LYS A 12 -0.26 -5.11 5.27
C LYS A 12 0.38 -6.47 4.92
N PRO A 13 0.82 -6.67 3.66
CA PRO A 13 1.60 -7.84 3.29
C PRO A 13 2.93 -7.88 4.04
N THR A 14 3.42 -9.08 4.33
CA THR A 14 4.74 -9.29 4.95
C THR A 14 5.71 -10.02 4.03
N THR A 15 5.27 -10.42 2.83
CA THR A 15 6.10 -11.05 1.81
C THR A 15 5.94 -10.37 0.45
N VAL A 16 6.95 -10.50 -0.41
CA VAL A 16 6.87 -10.04 -1.82
C VAL A 16 5.77 -10.79 -2.57
N GLN A 17 5.54 -12.07 -2.27
CA GLN A 17 4.50 -12.88 -2.92
C GLN A 17 3.10 -12.34 -2.64
N GLU A 18 2.79 -12.02 -1.38
CA GLU A 18 1.51 -11.40 -1.01
C GLU A 18 1.33 -10.03 -1.68
N LEU A 19 2.39 -9.23 -1.76
CA LEU A 19 2.35 -7.96 -2.49
C LEU A 19 1.99 -8.19 -3.97
N VAL A 20 2.67 -9.10 -4.66
CA VAL A 20 2.40 -9.39 -6.09
C VAL A 20 0.97 -9.88 -6.29
N GLN A 21 0.44 -10.71 -5.38
CA GLN A 21 -0.95 -11.15 -5.43
C GLN A 21 -1.93 -9.99 -5.29
N LEU A 22 -1.71 -9.09 -4.33
CA LEU A 22 -2.54 -7.89 -4.14
C LEU A 22 -2.49 -6.97 -5.37
N LEU A 23 -1.31 -6.76 -5.96
CA LEU A 23 -1.16 -5.98 -7.19
C LEU A 23 -1.92 -6.60 -8.36
N GLY A 24 -1.92 -7.93 -8.48
CA GLY A 24 -2.68 -8.65 -9.50
C GLY A 24 -4.20 -8.56 -9.27
N GLN A 25 -4.64 -8.71 -8.02
CA GLN A 25 -6.04 -8.63 -7.63
C GLN A 25 -6.63 -7.24 -7.89
N HIS A 26 -5.88 -6.20 -7.55
CA HIS A 26 -6.36 -4.81 -7.60
C HIS A 26 -5.89 -4.05 -8.85
N ARG A 27 -5.47 -4.76 -9.90
CA ARG A 27 -4.83 -4.17 -11.09
C ARG A 27 -5.66 -3.09 -11.82
N THR A 28 -6.99 -3.12 -11.67
CA THR A 28 -7.92 -2.15 -12.29
C THR A 28 -8.47 -1.13 -11.30
N GLU A 29 -8.18 -1.28 -10.02
CA GLU A 29 -8.61 -0.36 -8.97
C GLU A 29 -7.55 0.71 -8.73
N ASN A 30 -7.96 1.85 -8.20
CA ASN A 30 -7.00 2.89 -7.85
C ASN A 30 -6.33 2.52 -6.52
N TYR A 31 -5.16 1.89 -6.59
CA TYR A 31 -4.39 1.49 -5.42
C TYR A 31 -3.15 2.35 -5.19
N ARG A 32 -2.72 2.45 -3.93
CA ARG A 32 -1.48 3.14 -3.54
C ARG A 32 -0.60 2.27 -2.68
N LEU A 33 0.69 2.20 -3.02
CA LEU A 33 1.72 1.67 -2.13
C LEU A 33 2.11 2.73 -1.09
N VAL A 34 2.10 2.35 0.18
CA VAL A 34 2.38 3.24 1.31
C VAL A 34 3.57 2.71 2.10
N PHE A 35 4.57 3.56 2.31
CA PHE A 35 5.70 3.29 3.20
C PHE A 35 5.67 4.26 4.40
N GLY A 36 6.13 5.50 4.23
CA GLY A 36 6.20 6.49 5.32
C GLY A 36 5.01 7.46 5.40
N ASN A 37 4.19 7.57 4.35
CA ASN A 37 3.03 8.45 4.25
C ASN A 37 3.31 9.98 4.37
N THR A 38 4.57 10.42 4.46
CA THR A 38 4.93 11.83 4.71
C THR A 38 4.69 12.78 3.55
N GLY A 39 4.66 12.30 2.30
CA GLY A 39 4.18 13.09 1.16
C GLY A 39 2.66 13.09 1.10
N PHE A 40 2.07 11.91 0.94
CA PHE A 40 0.64 11.69 0.77
C PHE A 40 -0.24 12.27 1.89
N GLY A 41 0.21 12.16 3.15
CA GLY A 41 -0.55 12.67 4.30
C GLY A 41 -0.63 14.20 4.37
N VAL A 42 0.16 14.92 3.57
CA VAL A 42 0.24 16.39 3.56
C VAL A 42 -0.43 16.99 2.32
N TYR A 43 -0.22 16.37 1.15
CA TYR A 43 -0.76 16.89 -0.11
C TYR A 43 -2.16 16.34 -0.41
N GLN A 44 -3.18 17.18 -0.21
CA GLN A 44 -4.60 16.81 -0.35
C GLN A 44 -4.99 16.33 -1.76
N GLU A 45 -4.31 16.83 -2.79
CA GLU A 45 -4.45 16.40 -4.19
C GLU A 45 -4.05 14.93 -4.42
N PHE A 46 -3.26 14.36 -3.51
CA PHE A 46 -2.91 12.96 -3.47
C PHE A 46 -3.59 12.21 -2.33
N GLY A 47 -4.56 12.80 -1.62
CA GLY A 47 -5.07 12.24 -0.38
C GLY A 47 -5.81 10.88 -0.52
N PRO A 48 -6.09 10.22 0.62
CA PRO A 48 -6.67 8.87 0.66
C PRO A 48 -8.06 8.75 0.08
N TRP A 49 -8.77 9.87 -0.06
CA TRP A 49 -10.05 9.96 -0.78
C TRP A 49 -9.96 9.62 -2.28
N ASN A 50 -8.75 9.55 -2.85
CA ASN A 50 -8.55 9.14 -4.24
C ASN A 50 -8.26 7.65 -4.41
N PHE A 51 -8.10 6.86 -3.34
CA PHE A 51 -7.67 5.47 -3.41
C PHE A 51 -8.53 4.57 -2.53
N ASP A 52 -9.19 3.59 -3.16
CA ASP A 52 -10.00 2.59 -2.46
C ASP A 52 -9.11 1.52 -1.80
N ILE A 53 -7.87 1.37 -2.29
CA ILE A 53 -6.94 0.32 -1.88
C ILE A 53 -5.60 0.94 -1.46
N LEU A 54 -5.21 0.72 -0.21
CA LEU A 54 -3.94 1.14 0.36
C LEU A 54 -3.13 -0.09 0.77
N ILE A 55 -1.88 -0.18 0.30
CA ILE A 55 -1.01 -1.34 0.54
C ILE A 55 0.24 -0.86 1.28
N ASP A 56 0.33 -1.18 2.56
CA ASP A 56 1.48 -0.89 3.43
C ASP A 56 2.60 -1.90 3.20
N ILE A 57 3.65 -1.44 2.53
CA ILE A 57 4.78 -2.27 2.13
C ILE A 57 5.91 -2.32 3.18
N ARG A 58 5.75 -1.65 4.33
CA ARG A 58 6.77 -1.67 5.41
C ARG A 58 7.00 -3.04 6.02
N GLY A 59 6.04 -3.95 5.89
CA GLY A 59 6.15 -5.31 6.42
C GLY A 59 7.09 -6.22 5.64
N ILE A 60 7.48 -5.83 4.42
CA ILE A 60 8.23 -6.68 3.48
C ILE A 60 9.73 -6.42 3.69
N LYS A 61 10.42 -7.38 4.31
CA LYS A 61 11.82 -7.23 4.73
C LYS A 61 12.77 -7.07 3.55
N GLU A 62 12.47 -7.70 2.43
CA GLU A 62 13.25 -7.69 1.20
C GLU A 62 13.37 -6.27 0.61
N LEU A 63 12.41 -5.38 0.88
CA LEU A 63 12.44 -3.98 0.42
C LEU A 63 13.41 -3.09 1.22
N TYR A 64 14.04 -3.62 2.27
CA TYR A 64 15.04 -2.93 3.07
C TYR A 64 16.47 -3.36 2.75
N THR A 65 16.65 -4.34 1.85
CA THR A 65 17.97 -4.88 1.53
C THR A 65 18.78 -3.90 0.69
N ILE A 66 20.02 -3.63 1.12
CA ILE A 66 21.04 -2.92 0.34
C ILE A 66 22.09 -3.95 -0.05
N GLN A 67 22.29 -4.16 -1.34
CA GLN A 67 23.37 -5.00 -1.87
C GLN A 67 24.48 -4.09 -2.41
N VAL A 68 25.72 -4.39 -2.06
CA VAL A 68 26.93 -3.61 -2.43
C VAL A 68 27.81 -4.44 -3.34
#